data_AF-A0A7M4AB83-F1
#
_entry.id   AF-A0A7M4AB83-F1
#
_cell.length_a   1.000
_cell.length_b   1.000
_cell.length_c   1.000
_cell.angle_alpha   90.00
_cell.angle_beta   90.00
_cell.angle_gamma   90.00
#
_symmetry.space_group_name_H-M   'P 1'
#
loop_
_entity.id
_entity.type
_entity.pdbx_description
1 polymer ?
#
loop_
_entity_poly.entity_id
_entity_poly.type
_entity_poly.pdbx_seq_one_letter_code
_entity_poly.pdbx_strand_id
1 'polypeptide(L)' 'IPHPTIEDSIHYLGMKKINDPDISFIHLNHSNPVNDHNSEERKLVESYGWSICERNDTISI' A
#
# COMPACT_ATOMS: atom_id res chain seq x y z
N ILE A 1 16.38 -5.57 11.31
CA ILE A 1 15.16 -5.03 11.96
C ILE A 1 13.99 -5.65 11.21
N PRO A 2 13.05 -6.34 11.87
CA PRO A 2 11.85 -6.83 11.19
C PRO A 2 11.03 -5.62 10.74
N HIS A 3 10.67 -5.59 9.46
CA HIS A 3 9.72 -4.60 8.97
C HIS A 3 8.30 -5.05 9.33
N PRO A 4 7.38 -4.12 9.64
CA PRO A 4 5.98 -4.47 9.80
C PRO A 4 5.46 -5.09 8.51
N THR A 5 4.46 -5.96 8.61
CA THR A 5 3.77 -6.47 7.42
C THR A 5 3.00 -5.33 6.77
N ILE A 6 2.54 -5.56 5.53
CA ILE A 6 1.66 -4.59 4.88
C ILE A 6 0.31 -4.48 5.61
N GLU A 7 -0.17 -5.59 6.17
CA GLU A 7 -1.41 -5.63 6.95
C GLU A 7 -1.29 -4.80 8.22
N ASP A 8 -0.18 -4.92 8.96
CA ASP A 8 0.12 -4.09 10.13
C ASP A 8 0.14 -2.61 9.74
N SER A 9 0.79 -2.28 8.62
CA SER A 9 0.89 -0.91 8.12
C SER A 9 -0.49 -0.33 7.80
N ILE A 10 -1.37 -1.09 7.14
CA ILE A 10 -2.75 -0.70 6.86
C ILE A 10 -3.58 -0.59 8.13
N HIS A 11 -3.41 -1.50 9.08
CA HIS A 11 -4.10 -1.44 10.36
C HIS A 11 -3.78 -0.14 11.12
N TYR A 12 -2.52 0.28 11.12
CA TYR A 12 -2.11 1.54 11.76
C TYR A 12 -2.59 2.79 11.03
N LEU A 13 -2.63 2.78 9.69
CA LEU A 13 -3.17 3.91 8.91
C LEU A 13 -4.68 4.02 9.03
N GLY A 14 -5.38 2.89 9.14
CA GLY A 14 -6.84 2.84 9.07
C GLY A 14 -7.37 3.22 7.69
N MET A 15 -8.68 3.38 7.58
CA MET A 15 -9.31 3.81 6.32
C MET A 15 -8.98 5.27 6.03
N LYS A 16 -8.60 5.55 4.78
CA LYS A 16 -8.38 6.91 4.27
C LYS A 16 -9.63 7.75 4.42
N LYS A 17 -9.48 8.97 4.94
CA LYS A 17 -10.52 9.99 5.09
C LYS A 17 -10.40 11.05 4.01
N ILE A 18 -11.46 11.84 3.84
CA ILE A 18 -11.55 12.87 2.79
C ILE A 18 -10.46 13.95 2.84
N ASN A 19 -9.88 14.19 4.02
CA ASN A 19 -8.83 15.20 4.23
C ASN A 19 -7.45 14.57 4.42
N ASP A 20 -7.33 13.24 4.30
CA ASP A 20 -6.02 12.58 4.37
C ASP A 20 -5.27 12.78 3.05
N PRO A 21 -3.93 12.87 3.09
CA PRO A 21 -3.14 12.98 1.88
C PRO A 21 -3.25 11.73 1.01
N ASP A 22 -2.95 11.88 -0.28
CA ASP A 22 -2.74 10.75 -1.16
C ASP A 22 -1.40 10.07 -0.79
N ILE A 23 -1.49 8.85 -0.28
CA ILE A 23 -0.33 8.04 0.11
C ILE A 23 -0.25 6.82 -0.81
N SER A 24 0.95 6.60 -1.35
CA SER A 24 1.28 5.39 -2.10
C SER A 24 2.45 4.64 -1.43
N PHE A 25 2.29 3.33 -1.26
CA PHE A 25 3.36 2.46 -0.78
C PHE A 25 4.41 2.24 -1.88
N ILE A 26 5.68 2.42 -1.52
CA ILE A 26 6.85 2.22 -2.40
C ILE A 26 7.88 1.31 -1.72
N HIS A 27 8.88 0.86 -2.49
CA HIS A 27 10.01 0.08 -1.96
C HIS A 27 9.57 -1.19 -1.21
N LEU A 28 8.64 -1.92 -1.82
CA LEU A 28 8.18 -3.21 -1.33
C LEU A 28 9.26 -4.27 -1.57
N ASN A 29 9.44 -5.15 -0.59
CA ASN A 29 10.32 -6.31 -0.79
C ASN A 29 9.74 -7.25 -1.87
N HIS A 30 10.59 -8.05 -2.53
CA HIS A 30 10.16 -8.89 -3.65
C HIS A 30 9.08 -9.91 -3.29
N SER A 31 9.07 -10.39 -2.05
CA SER A 31 8.09 -11.36 -1.55
C SER A 31 6.84 -10.71 -0.96
N ASN A 32 6.69 -9.39 -1.04
CA ASN A 32 5.54 -8.72 -0.45
C ASN A 32 4.28 -9.14 -1.22
N PRO A 33 3.22 -9.63 -0.56
CA PRO A 33 2.04 -10.16 -1.24
C PRO A 33 1.35 -9.14 -2.13
N VAL A 34 1.45 -7.84 -1.83
CA VAL A 34 0.79 -6.80 -2.65
C VAL A 34 1.40 -6.62 -4.05
N ASN A 35 2.57 -7.23 -4.30
CA ASN A 35 3.12 -7.32 -5.65
C ASN A 35 2.26 -8.23 -6.56
N ASP A 36 1.46 -9.15 -6.00
CA ASP A 36 0.43 -9.87 -6.74
C ASP A 36 -0.84 -9.01 -6.79
N HIS A 37 -1.25 -8.66 -8.01
CA HIS A 37 -2.43 -7.85 -8.28
C HIS A 37 -3.74 -8.50 -7.79
N ASN A 38 -3.75 -9.82 -7.63
CA ASN A 38 -4.93 -10.58 -7.20
C ASN A 38 -4.90 -10.96 -5.72
N SER A 39 -3.83 -10.61 -4.99
CA SER A 39 -3.70 -10.91 -3.56
C SER A 39 -4.78 -10.24 -2.73
N GLU A 40 -5.14 -10.86 -1.61
CA GLU A 40 -6.09 -10.27 -0.66
C GLU A 40 -5.49 -9.04 0.03
N GLU A 41 -4.18 -9.02 0.23
CA GLU A 41 -3.44 -7.91 0.82
C GLU A 41 -3.47 -6.67 -0.07
N ARG A 42 -3.35 -6.83 -1.40
CA ARG A 42 -3.51 -5.70 -2.31
C ARG A 42 -4.94 -5.16 -2.29
N LYS A 43 -5.94 -6.05 -2.35
CA LYS A 43 -7.35 -5.66 -2.24
C LYS A 43 -7.64 -4.94 -0.92
N LEU A 44 -7.02 -5.38 0.18
CA LEU A 44 -7.15 -4.75 1.48
C LEU A 44 -6.63 -3.30 1.45
N VAL A 45 -5.41 -3.09 0.95
CA VAL A 45 -4.79 -1.75 0.81
C VAL A 45 -5.69 -0.83 -0.01
N GLU A 46 -6.14 -1.29 -1.18
CA GLU A 46 -7.00 -0.52 -2.09
C GLU A 46 -8.38 -0.24 -1.47
N SER A 47 -8.96 -1.21 -0.75
CA SER A 47 -10.25 -1.05 -0.06
C SER A 47 -10.20 -0.04 1.09
N TYR A 48 -9.02 0.17 1.69
CA TYR A 48 -8.78 1.20 2.69
C TYR A 48 -8.50 2.57 2.07
N GLY A 49 -8.48 2.67 0.74
CA GLY A 49 -8.31 3.92 -0.01
C GLY A 49 -6.86 4.33 -0.25
N TRP A 50 -5.90 3.44 0.05
CA TRP A 50 -4.47 3.69 -0.17
C TRP A 50 -4.01 3.11 -1.50
N SER A 51 -2.88 3.58 -2.01
CA SER A 51 -2.33 3.16 -3.30
C SER A 51 -1.00 2.42 -3.15
N ILE A 52 -0.65 1.63 -4.15
CA ILE A 52 0.64 0.95 -4.24
C ILE A 52 1.27 1.40 -5.55
N CYS A 53 2.51 1.89 -5.50
CA CYS A 53 3.23 2.20 -6.72
C CYS A 53 3.77 0.94 -7.37
N GLU A 54 3.67 0.88 -8.68
CA GLU A 54 4.28 -0.12 -9.52
C GLU A 54 5.65 0.35 -10.03
N ARG A 55 6.42 -0.63 -10.50
CA ARG A 55 7.74 -0.33 -11.05
C ARG A 55 7.58 0.52 -12.30
N ASN A 56 8.29 1.66 -12.33
CA ASN A 56 8.23 2.71 -13.36
C ASN A 56 7.04 3.67 -13.26
N ASP A 57 6.31 3.68 -12.15
CA ASP A 57 5.34 4.74 -11.90
C ASP A 57 6.03 6.11 -11.85
N THR A 58 5.41 7.09 -12.51
CA THR A 58 5.83 8.49 -12.48
C THR A 58 4.77 9.29 -11.75
N ILE A 59 5.18 9.96 -10.67
CA ILE A 59 4.32 10.85 -9.90
C ILE A 59 4.58 12.29 -10.39
N SER A 60 3.53 12.91 -10.92
CA SER A 60 3.54 14.35 -11.25
C SER A 60 2.91 15.12 -10.09
N ILE A 61 3.64 16.12 -9.59
CA ILE A 61 3.25 17.00 -8.47
C ILE A 61 2.88 18.39 -8.97
#